data_AF-A0A1C6DP60-F1
#
_entry.id   AF-A0A1C6DP60-F1
#
_cell.length_a   1.000
_cell.length_b   1.000
_cell.length_c   1.000
_cell.angle_alpha   90.00
_cell.angle_beta   90.00
_cell.angle_gamma   90.00
#
_symmetry.space_group_name_H-M   'P 1'
#
loop_
_entity.id
_entity.type
_entity.pdbx_description
1 polymer ?
#
loop_
_entity_poly.entity_id
_entity_poly.type
_entity_poly.pdbx_seq_one_letter_code
_entity_poly.pdbx_strand_id
1 'polypeptide(L)'
;MFLEKLIGSIIALWGIVVLYGAFKKTTICKKGQIASGIVITVGGIAVLLSEIMNAPSKPNYGIVKTASNSNSLFKPAFIIVGIGVVIHIFNLICKNKIITVETQEKNKKEEFYKECLKADIKECKNEKEVQKAKLIAEKHGIKYSDISDLYSEAEVLVKKKEQKELDDSLKAKREEERAEQKTLVKYEGMTGREKRIAMLTAERAALLQTADTLKSGAKAVMNASQQKEKDWAIHGGIVNGIAGPAAGAATALNIQAQNAQIRAQNKANLQAFSPLITNSYMGAVSYESQARGVAVSIDSAKTKLLAKDDVQTCLKRLAFTETKVEVSETGTCTVTTKVALTEPFTIFEDIKAVIDGTIIAKIYDGETLVGTAALVLPSKGIGYYHDPYPLKGMCLYCGKKDRDYRVEFAAVDLWAMEI
;
A
#
# COMPACT_ATOMS: atom_id res chain seq x y z
N MET A 1 22.58 -6.67 47.63
CA MET A 1 23.68 -7.62 47.33
C MET A 1 23.21 -9.01 46.85
N PHE A 2 22.05 -9.53 47.28
CA PHE A 2 21.56 -10.85 46.81
C PHE A 2 20.91 -10.80 45.41
N LEU A 3 20.30 -9.67 45.03
CA LEU A 3 19.62 -9.48 43.73
C LEU A 3 20.59 -9.34 42.55
N GLU A 4 21.75 -8.70 42.75
CA GLU A 4 22.76 -8.50 41.69
C GLU A 4 23.50 -9.80 41.32
N LYS A 5 23.74 -10.70 42.30
CA LYS A 5 24.32 -12.02 42.04
C LYS A 5 23.34 -12.96 41.30
N LEU A 6 22.03 -12.79 41.55
CA LEU A 6 20.98 -13.53 40.85
C LEU A 6 20.87 -13.09 39.38
N ILE A 7 20.89 -11.78 39.12
CA ILE A 7 20.85 -11.21 37.76
C ILE A 7 22.10 -11.59 36.96
N GLY A 8 23.29 -11.53 37.58
CA GLY A 8 24.55 -11.96 36.93
C GLY A 8 24.55 -13.44 36.53
N SER A 9 23.97 -14.31 37.37
CA SER A 9 23.89 -15.76 37.08
C SER A 9 22.85 -16.08 36.00
N ILE A 10 21.73 -15.36 35.97
CA ILE A 10 20.69 -15.51 34.92
C ILE A 10 21.23 -15.07 33.55
N ILE A 11 22.00 -13.99 33.49
CA ILE A 11 22.61 -13.50 32.24
C ILE A 11 23.69 -14.47 31.74
N ALA A 12 24.50 -15.05 32.64
CA ALA A 12 25.50 -16.05 32.26
C ALA A 12 24.86 -17.35 31.74
N LEU A 13 23.77 -17.82 32.38
CA LEU A 13 23.01 -18.98 31.92
C LEU A 13 22.33 -18.73 30.56
N TRP A 14 21.77 -17.55 30.33
CA TRP A 14 21.23 -17.16 29.02
C TRP A 14 22.31 -17.09 27.94
N GLY A 15 23.49 -16.53 28.27
CA GLY A 15 24.63 -16.50 27.35
C GLY A 15 25.11 -17.89 26.92
N ILE A 16 25.15 -18.84 27.84
CA ILE A 16 25.53 -20.24 27.56
C ILE A 16 24.45 -20.94 26.71
N VAL A 17 23.16 -20.71 26.97
CA VAL A 17 22.06 -21.28 26.17
C VAL A 17 22.05 -20.74 24.74
N VAL A 18 22.33 -19.46 24.54
CA VAL A 18 22.44 -18.84 23.20
C VAL A 18 23.68 -19.37 22.45
N LEU A 19 24.81 -19.54 23.14
CA LEU A 19 26.02 -20.15 22.56
C LEU A 19 25.83 -21.62 22.20
N TYR A 20 25.10 -22.40 23.02
CA TYR A 20 24.82 -23.81 22.77
C TYR A 20 23.84 -23.99 21.59
N GLY A 21 22.84 -23.11 21.46
CA GLY A 21 21.93 -23.06 20.32
C GLY A 21 22.62 -22.69 19.00
N ALA A 22 23.63 -21.81 19.06
CA ALA A 22 24.47 -21.46 17.92
C ALA A 22 25.42 -22.61 17.51
N PHE A 23 26.03 -23.30 18.47
CA PHE A 23 26.91 -24.45 18.22
C PHE A 23 26.19 -25.68 17.63
N LYS A 24 24.92 -25.89 18.00
CA LYS A 24 24.09 -26.98 17.45
C LYS A 24 23.66 -26.72 16.00
N LYS A 25 23.68 -25.47 15.53
CA LYS A 25 23.40 -25.10 14.13
C LYS A 25 24.64 -25.07 13.23
N THR A 26 25.85 -24.88 13.77
CA THR A 26 27.10 -24.80 13.01
C THR A 26 27.77 -26.15 12.73
N THR A 27 27.29 -27.26 13.31
CA THR A 27 27.87 -28.61 13.11
C THR A 27 27.62 -29.20 11.71
N ILE A 28 26.98 -28.45 10.81
CA ILE A 28 26.66 -28.88 9.43
C ILE A 28 27.76 -28.48 8.41
N CYS A 29 28.76 -27.67 8.80
CA CYS A 29 29.87 -27.32 7.91
C CYS A 29 31.05 -28.32 7.99
N LYS A 30 31.45 -28.86 6.83
CA LYS A 30 32.47 -29.90 6.62
C LYS A 30 33.76 -29.70 7.44
N LYS A 31 34.20 -30.81 8.06
CA LYS A 31 35.32 -31.02 9.01
C LYS A 31 36.76 -30.71 8.54
N GLY A 32 36.99 -29.95 7.46
CA GLY A 32 38.30 -29.90 6.79
C GLY A 32 39.18 -28.67 7.00
N GLN A 33 38.64 -27.51 7.40
CA GLN A 33 39.40 -26.23 7.34
C GLN A 33 39.53 -25.49 8.68
N ILE A 34 39.02 -26.06 9.77
CA ILE A 34 39.00 -25.39 11.09
C ILE A 34 40.40 -25.41 11.76
N ALA A 35 41.28 -26.35 11.40
CA ALA A 35 42.58 -26.50 12.06
C ALA A 35 43.65 -25.47 11.61
N SER A 36 43.62 -24.98 10.36
CA SER A 36 44.65 -24.06 9.85
C SER A 36 44.37 -22.59 10.15
N GLY A 37 43.10 -22.18 10.27
CA GLY A 37 42.73 -20.79 10.54
C GLY A 37 42.97 -20.33 11.98
N ILE A 38 42.83 -21.23 12.96
CA ILE A 38 43.00 -20.93 14.39
C ILE A 38 44.49 -20.73 14.76
N VAL A 39 45.40 -21.44 14.09
CA VAL A 39 46.85 -21.36 14.37
C VAL A 39 47.45 -20.04 13.88
N ILE A 40 46.93 -19.46 12.78
CA ILE A 40 47.45 -18.20 12.22
C ILE A 40 47.02 -16.98 13.06
N THR A 41 45.87 -17.02 13.75
CA THR A 41 45.40 -15.88 14.55
C THR A 41 45.98 -15.84 15.97
N VAL A 42 46.35 -16.99 16.56
CA VAL A 42 47.01 -17.02 17.87
C VAL A 42 48.49 -16.59 17.75
N GLY A 43 49.15 -16.89 16.63
CA GLY A 43 50.51 -16.41 16.36
C GLY A 43 50.61 -14.90 16.11
N GLY A 44 49.62 -14.31 15.42
CA GLY A 44 49.63 -12.87 15.10
C GLY A 44 49.37 -11.94 16.31
N ILE A 45 48.67 -12.42 17.33
CA ILE A 45 48.39 -11.63 18.55
C ILE A 45 49.58 -11.66 19.53
N ALA A 46 50.44 -12.69 19.46
CA ALA A 46 51.65 -12.75 20.29
C ALA A 46 52.76 -11.79 19.83
N VAL A 47 52.87 -11.53 18.52
CA VAL A 47 53.89 -10.64 17.95
C VAL A 47 53.58 -9.15 18.20
N LEU A 48 52.30 -8.77 18.23
CA LEU A 48 51.87 -7.39 18.53
C LEU A 48 52.01 -6.98 20.01
N LEU A 49 52.17 -7.94 20.93
CA LEU A 49 52.38 -7.67 22.36
C LEU A 49 53.87 -7.55 22.75
N SER A 50 54.80 -8.05 21.94
CA SER A 50 56.24 -7.90 22.20
C SER A 50 56.83 -6.57 21.72
N GLU A 51 56.22 -5.91 20.73
CA GLU A 51 56.73 -4.62 20.19
C GLU A 51 56.29 -3.40 21.01
N ILE A 52 55.30 -3.53 21.91
CA ILE A 52 54.80 -2.42 22.74
C ILE A 52 55.61 -2.26 24.05
N MET A 53 56.50 -3.21 24.39
CA MET A 53 57.25 -3.19 25.66
C MET A 53 58.68 -2.62 25.59
N ASN A 54 59.19 -2.19 24.43
CA ASN A 54 60.56 -1.64 24.32
C ASN A 54 60.64 -0.38 23.43
N ALA A 55 60.36 0.79 24.01
CA ALA A 55 60.84 2.08 23.50
C ALA A 55 60.93 3.13 24.64
N PRO A 56 62.09 3.79 24.87
CA PRO A 56 62.27 4.74 25.97
C PRO A 56 62.12 6.24 25.57
N SER A 57 61.56 7.03 26.50
CA SER A 57 61.76 8.49 26.81
C SER A 57 61.68 9.51 25.66
N LYS A 58 60.82 10.54 25.60
CA LYS A 58 60.46 11.71 26.47
C LYS A 58 59.89 12.79 25.48
N PRO A 59 59.27 13.96 25.85
CA PRO A 59 59.21 14.65 27.15
C PRO A 59 57.80 15.09 27.65
N ASN A 60 57.82 15.63 28.87
CA ASN A 60 56.85 16.38 29.70
C ASN A 60 55.86 17.29 28.93
N TYR A 61 54.64 17.55 29.42
CA TYR A 61 54.28 18.06 30.75
C TYR A 61 52.85 17.67 31.20
N GLY A 62 52.66 17.55 32.52
CA GLY A 62 51.42 17.96 33.18
C GLY A 62 50.48 16.84 33.65
N ILE A 63 50.88 16.14 34.71
CA ILE A 63 50.01 15.24 35.48
C ILE A 63 49.06 16.06 36.38
N VAL A 64 47.75 15.78 36.33
CA VAL A 64 46.96 15.54 37.55
C VAL A 64 46.22 14.21 37.40
N LYS A 65 46.89 13.16 37.87
CA LYS A 65 46.35 11.92 38.45
C LYS A 65 45.65 12.31 39.78
N THR A 66 44.58 11.72 40.30
CA THR A 66 44.19 10.31 40.57
C THR A 66 42.97 10.42 41.51
N ALA A 67 42.08 9.46 41.79
CA ALA A 67 41.90 8.06 41.44
C ALA A 67 40.52 7.63 41.97
N SER A 68 39.86 6.66 41.35
CA SER A 68 39.41 5.49 42.11
C SER A 68 39.30 4.25 41.21
N ASN A 69 39.63 3.12 41.82
CA ASN A 69 39.83 1.78 41.27
C ASN A 69 38.62 1.17 40.54
N SER A 70 38.88 0.45 39.44
CA SER A 70 38.19 -0.83 39.16
C SER A 70 38.94 -1.69 38.13
N ASN A 71 40.12 -2.21 38.51
CA ASN A 71 40.72 -3.36 37.82
C ASN A 71 40.25 -4.65 38.48
N SER A 72 39.33 -5.39 37.83
CA SER A 72 39.32 -6.87 37.83
C SER A 72 38.19 -7.51 37.01
N LEU A 73 37.19 -6.76 36.53
CA LEU A 73 36.02 -7.36 35.87
C LEU A 73 35.92 -7.19 34.35
N PHE A 74 36.80 -6.42 33.72
CA PHE A 74 36.64 -6.04 32.31
C PHE A 74 37.42 -6.88 31.27
N LYS A 75 38.41 -7.68 31.66
CA LYS A 75 39.23 -8.45 30.70
C LYS A 75 38.51 -9.62 30.00
N PRO A 76 37.64 -10.44 30.65
CA PRO A 76 36.97 -11.54 29.95
C PRO A 76 35.76 -11.06 29.11
N ALA A 77 35.14 -9.93 29.45
CA ALA A 77 33.99 -9.39 28.71
C ALA A 77 34.37 -8.88 27.31
N PHE A 78 35.53 -8.21 27.16
CA PHE A 78 35.98 -7.71 25.86
C PHE A 78 36.38 -8.83 24.88
N ILE A 79 36.91 -9.96 25.37
CA ILE A 79 37.29 -11.10 24.52
C ILE A 79 36.04 -11.83 24.00
N ILE A 80 35.03 -12.03 24.84
CA ILE A 80 33.77 -12.70 24.45
C ILE A 80 32.96 -11.82 23.48
N VAL A 81 32.91 -10.52 23.71
CA VAL A 81 32.25 -9.57 22.79
C VAL A 81 33.00 -9.49 21.46
N GLY A 82 34.35 -9.49 21.47
CA GLY A 82 35.17 -9.50 20.26
C GLY A 82 34.94 -10.75 19.39
N ILE A 83 34.93 -11.94 19.99
CA ILE A 83 34.68 -13.20 19.27
C ILE A 83 33.24 -13.26 18.74
N GLY A 84 32.26 -12.81 19.52
CA GLY A 84 30.85 -12.76 19.09
C GLY A 84 30.64 -11.85 17.88
N VAL A 85 31.29 -10.68 17.86
CA VAL A 85 31.21 -9.72 16.74
C VAL A 85 31.88 -10.30 15.48
N VAL A 86 33.05 -10.94 15.61
CA VAL A 86 33.74 -11.56 14.46
C VAL A 86 32.92 -12.71 13.86
N ILE A 87 32.31 -13.57 14.68
CA ILE A 87 31.44 -14.66 14.21
C ILE A 87 30.18 -14.11 13.53
N HIS A 88 29.60 -13.02 14.05
CA HIS A 88 28.43 -12.41 13.45
C HIS A 88 28.73 -11.76 12.09
N ILE A 89 29.84 -11.02 11.99
CA ILE A 89 30.31 -10.43 10.73
C ILE A 89 30.64 -11.52 9.72
N PHE A 90 31.32 -12.59 10.13
CA PHE A 90 31.63 -13.71 9.25
C PHE A 90 30.37 -14.41 8.72
N ASN A 91 29.36 -14.64 9.58
CA ASN A 91 28.08 -15.21 9.17
C ASN A 91 27.30 -14.32 8.19
N LEU A 92 27.35 -12.99 8.36
CA LEU A 92 26.76 -12.03 7.42
C LEU A 92 27.47 -12.07 6.06
N ILE A 93 28.80 -12.11 6.05
CA ILE A 93 29.60 -12.21 4.81
C ILE A 93 29.33 -13.53 4.10
N CYS A 94 29.29 -14.66 4.81
CA CYS A 94 28.96 -15.96 4.23
C CYS A 94 27.54 -16.00 3.66
N LYS A 95 26.55 -15.46 4.37
CA LYS A 95 25.16 -15.39 3.86
C LYS A 95 25.07 -14.55 2.60
N ASN A 96 25.69 -13.36 2.58
CA ASN A 96 25.68 -12.50 1.39
C ASN A 96 26.38 -13.17 0.20
N LYS A 97 27.48 -13.89 0.43
CA LYS A 97 28.21 -14.62 -0.61
C LYS A 97 27.41 -15.81 -1.17
N ILE A 98 26.68 -16.53 -0.32
CA ILE A 98 25.80 -17.64 -0.75
C ILE A 98 24.64 -17.11 -1.60
N ILE A 99 23.99 -16.03 -1.16
CA ILE A 99 22.90 -15.39 -1.92
C ILE A 99 23.38 -14.91 -3.29
N THR A 100 24.59 -14.34 -3.38
CA THR A 100 25.16 -13.90 -4.66
C THR A 100 25.48 -15.06 -5.60
N VAL A 101 26.02 -16.17 -5.09
CA VAL A 101 26.33 -17.36 -5.91
C VAL A 101 25.05 -18.04 -6.42
N GLU A 102 24.04 -18.24 -5.56
CA GLU A 102 22.75 -18.82 -5.98
C GLU A 102 22.03 -17.94 -7.02
N THR A 103 22.14 -16.62 -6.88
CA THR A 103 21.57 -15.66 -7.85
C THR A 103 22.31 -15.74 -9.19
N GLN A 104 23.64 -15.89 -9.15
CA GLN A 104 24.47 -15.99 -10.35
C GLN A 104 24.23 -17.31 -11.11
N GLU A 105 24.05 -18.44 -10.40
CA GLU A 105 23.70 -19.72 -11.03
C GLU A 105 22.30 -19.68 -11.67
N LYS A 106 21.32 -19.03 -11.03
CA LYS A 106 19.99 -18.84 -11.61
C LYS A 106 20.05 -17.99 -12.89
N ASN A 107 20.78 -16.87 -12.87
CA ASN A 107 20.94 -16.01 -14.05
C ASN A 107 21.57 -16.76 -15.23
N LYS A 108 22.58 -17.60 -14.98
CA LYS A 108 23.19 -18.45 -16.01
C LYS A 108 22.20 -19.45 -16.61
N LYS A 109 21.38 -20.12 -15.77
CA LYS A 109 20.33 -21.03 -16.24
C LYS A 109 19.27 -20.30 -17.07
N GLU A 110 18.89 -19.08 -16.69
CA GLU A 110 17.97 -18.25 -17.46
C GLU A 110 18.53 -17.87 -18.83
N GLU A 111 19.79 -17.44 -18.90
CA GLU A 111 20.47 -17.09 -20.16
C GLU A 111 20.63 -18.32 -21.06
N PHE A 112 20.97 -19.47 -20.49
CA PHE A 112 21.01 -20.76 -21.18
C PHE A 112 19.68 -21.09 -21.87
N TYR A 113 18.56 -21.00 -21.15
CA TYR A 113 17.23 -21.30 -21.72
C TYR A 113 16.84 -20.30 -22.82
N LYS A 114 17.10 -19.00 -22.61
CA LYS A 114 16.84 -17.96 -23.63
C LYS A 114 17.67 -18.16 -24.90
N GLU A 115 18.93 -18.58 -24.79
CA GLU A 115 19.75 -18.92 -25.96
C GLU A 115 19.30 -20.22 -26.64
N CYS A 116 18.84 -21.22 -25.88
CA CYS A 116 18.26 -22.43 -26.44
C CYS A 116 17.00 -22.14 -27.27
N LEU A 117 16.11 -21.25 -26.79
CA LEU A 117 14.94 -20.79 -27.54
C LEU A 117 15.33 -20.04 -28.83
N LYS A 118 16.33 -19.15 -28.78
CA LYS A 118 16.87 -18.46 -29.98
C LYS A 118 17.48 -19.44 -30.99
N ALA A 119 17.96 -20.58 -30.51
CA ALA A 119 18.55 -21.64 -31.31
C ALA A 119 17.51 -22.64 -31.88
N ASP A 120 16.21 -22.40 -31.64
CA ASP A 120 15.04 -23.22 -32.00
C ASP A 120 15.02 -24.61 -31.33
N ILE A 121 15.50 -24.69 -30.08
CA ILE A 121 15.48 -25.91 -29.26
C ILE A 121 14.25 -25.86 -28.34
N LYS A 122 13.29 -26.77 -28.55
CA LYS A 122 12.01 -26.79 -27.83
C LYS A 122 11.91 -27.86 -26.74
N GLU A 123 12.49 -29.04 -26.95
CA GLU A 123 12.28 -30.18 -26.04
C GLU A 123 13.52 -31.11 -25.90
N CYS A 124 14.66 -30.76 -26.50
CA CYS A 124 15.90 -31.58 -26.49
C CYS A 124 15.66 -33.05 -26.90
N LYS A 125 14.79 -33.30 -27.90
CA LYS A 125 14.41 -34.66 -28.31
C LYS A 125 15.34 -35.24 -29.38
N ASN A 126 15.89 -34.37 -30.22
CA ASN A 126 16.73 -34.78 -31.34
C ASN A 126 18.21 -34.61 -31.00
N GLU A 127 19.06 -35.47 -31.56
CA GLU A 127 20.51 -35.45 -31.27
C GLU A 127 21.17 -34.10 -31.61
N LYS A 128 20.68 -33.42 -32.65
CA LYS A 128 21.07 -32.05 -33.01
C LYS A 128 20.75 -31.02 -31.92
N GLU A 129 19.59 -31.14 -31.29
CA GLU A 129 19.15 -30.25 -30.21
C GLU A 129 19.98 -30.49 -28.94
N VAL A 130 20.21 -31.77 -28.61
CA VAL A 130 21.05 -32.19 -27.48
C VAL A 130 22.47 -31.66 -27.64
N GLN A 131 23.10 -31.83 -28.81
CA GLN A 131 24.47 -31.34 -29.04
C GLN A 131 24.55 -29.80 -28.98
N LYS A 132 23.57 -29.10 -29.55
CA LYS A 132 23.54 -27.64 -29.54
C LYS A 132 23.27 -27.08 -28.14
N ALA A 133 22.41 -27.72 -27.35
CA ALA A 133 22.19 -27.38 -25.95
C ALA A 133 23.45 -27.60 -25.10
N LYS A 134 24.19 -28.70 -25.31
CA LYS A 134 25.48 -28.94 -24.62
C LYS A 134 26.49 -27.83 -24.87
N LEU A 135 26.64 -27.40 -26.13
CA LEU A 135 27.54 -26.28 -26.48
C LEU A 135 27.13 -24.96 -25.81
N ILE A 136 25.82 -24.69 -25.70
CA ILE A 136 25.30 -23.51 -25.01
C ILE A 136 25.56 -23.62 -23.50
N ALA A 137 25.36 -24.80 -22.88
CA ALA A 137 25.65 -25.01 -21.46
C ALA A 137 27.15 -24.85 -21.13
N GLU A 138 28.03 -25.33 -22.01
CA GLU A 138 29.48 -25.17 -21.89
C GLU A 138 29.90 -23.70 -22.03
N LYS A 139 29.31 -22.95 -22.98
CA LYS A 139 29.53 -21.51 -23.14
C LYS A 139 29.23 -20.72 -21.86
N HIS A 140 28.20 -21.12 -21.12
CA HIS A 140 27.80 -20.49 -19.85
C HIS A 140 28.52 -21.07 -18.62
N GLY A 141 29.36 -22.09 -18.81
CA GLY A 141 30.10 -22.77 -17.74
C GLY A 141 29.19 -23.45 -16.72
N ILE A 142 28.05 -24.00 -17.17
CA ILE A 142 27.06 -24.66 -16.33
C ILE A 142 27.43 -26.14 -16.20
N LYS A 143 27.48 -26.65 -14.97
CA LYS A 143 27.63 -28.09 -14.72
C LYS A 143 26.26 -28.75 -14.78
N TYR A 144 26.15 -29.84 -15.52
CA TYR A 144 24.93 -30.62 -15.66
C TYR A 144 25.24 -32.13 -15.65
N SER A 145 24.34 -32.93 -15.09
CA SER A 145 24.36 -34.40 -15.18
C SER A 145 23.63 -34.88 -16.42
N ASP A 146 22.48 -34.27 -16.72
CA ASP A 146 21.69 -34.47 -17.92
C ASP A 146 21.29 -33.09 -18.49
N ILE A 147 21.41 -32.92 -19.80
CA ILE A 147 21.10 -31.66 -20.47
C ILE A 147 19.59 -31.43 -20.59
N SER A 148 18.79 -32.50 -20.66
CA SER A 148 17.33 -32.43 -20.71
C SER A 148 16.75 -32.02 -19.35
N ASP A 149 17.35 -32.51 -18.26
CA ASP A 149 17.02 -32.06 -16.90
C ASP A 149 17.38 -30.58 -16.72
N LEU A 150 18.58 -30.16 -17.19
CA LEU A 150 18.98 -28.75 -17.14
C LEU A 150 18.00 -27.85 -17.92
N TYR A 151 17.57 -28.29 -19.11
CA TYR A 151 16.59 -27.55 -19.91
C TYR A 151 15.26 -27.40 -19.19
N SER A 152 14.73 -28.49 -18.62
CA SER A 152 13.46 -28.49 -17.90
C SER A 152 13.51 -27.61 -16.63
N GLU A 153 14.60 -27.69 -15.87
CA GLU A 153 14.82 -26.82 -14.71
C GLU A 153 14.89 -25.35 -15.09
N ALA A 154 15.61 -25.04 -16.17
CA ALA A 154 15.78 -23.68 -16.66
C ALA A 154 14.47 -23.11 -17.23
N GLU A 155 13.67 -23.94 -17.91
CA GLU A 155 12.33 -23.61 -18.37
C GLU A 155 11.41 -23.22 -17.20
N VAL A 156 11.36 -24.04 -16.15
CA VAL A 156 10.55 -23.77 -14.96
C VAL A 156 11.00 -22.46 -14.28
N LEU A 157 12.31 -22.22 -14.20
CA LEU A 157 12.85 -20.98 -13.63
C LEU A 157 12.44 -19.74 -14.43
N VAL A 158 12.61 -19.77 -15.75
CA VAL A 158 12.27 -18.65 -16.62
C VAL A 158 10.77 -18.41 -16.62
N LYS A 159 9.94 -19.45 -16.80
CA LYS A 159 8.47 -19.33 -16.73
C LYS A 159 8.01 -18.79 -15.38
N LYS A 160 8.61 -19.22 -14.28
CA LYS A 160 8.29 -18.70 -12.94
C LYS A 160 8.65 -17.23 -12.79
N LYS A 161 9.77 -16.78 -13.37
CA LYS A 161 10.19 -15.38 -13.33
C LYS A 161 9.32 -14.51 -14.22
N GLU A 162 9.02 -14.95 -15.45
CA GLU A 162 8.09 -14.29 -16.36
C GLU A 162 6.69 -14.16 -15.73
N GLN A 163 6.20 -15.23 -15.11
CA GLN A 163 4.93 -15.21 -14.36
C GLN A 163 4.98 -14.21 -13.20
N LYS A 164 6.10 -14.15 -12.47
CA LYS A 164 6.28 -13.20 -11.37
C LYS A 164 6.34 -11.75 -11.87
N GLU A 165 7.06 -11.48 -12.94
CA GLU A 165 7.13 -10.15 -13.57
C GLU A 165 5.75 -9.72 -14.09
N LEU A 166 5.00 -10.64 -14.69
CA LEU A 166 3.61 -10.41 -15.08
C LEU A 166 2.73 -10.15 -13.85
N ASP A 167 2.87 -10.94 -12.78
CA ASP A 167 2.09 -10.77 -11.54
C ASP A 167 2.41 -9.44 -10.84
N ASP A 168 3.68 -9.04 -10.81
CA ASP A 168 4.15 -7.77 -10.26
C ASP A 168 3.63 -6.60 -11.10
N SER A 169 3.63 -6.70 -12.44
CA SER A 169 3.07 -5.67 -13.33
C SER A 169 1.56 -5.53 -13.22
N LEU A 170 0.84 -6.63 -12.96
CA LEU A 170 -0.62 -6.62 -12.77
C LEU A 170 -1.05 -6.31 -11.34
N LYS A 171 -0.13 -6.25 -10.37
CA LYS A 171 -0.46 -6.09 -8.95
C LYS A 171 -1.26 -4.82 -8.66
N ALA A 172 -0.83 -3.69 -9.20
CA ALA A 172 -1.52 -2.40 -9.02
C ALA A 172 -2.96 -2.46 -9.56
N LYS A 173 -3.14 -3.08 -10.73
CA LYS A 173 -4.46 -3.26 -11.37
C LYS A 173 -5.37 -4.18 -10.56
N ARG A 174 -4.82 -5.26 -9.99
CA ARG A 174 -5.56 -6.15 -9.08
C ARG A 174 -6.04 -5.41 -7.83
N GLU A 175 -5.24 -4.50 -7.29
CA GLU A 175 -5.61 -3.67 -6.13
C GLU A 175 -6.69 -2.65 -6.49
N GLU A 176 -6.58 -2.00 -7.65
CA GLU A 176 -7.60 -1.10 -8.20
C GLU A 176 -8.95 -1.81 -8.40
N GLU A 177 -8.95 -2.96 -9.09
CA GLU A 177 -10.17 -3.74 -9.34
C GLU A 177 -10.83 -4.23 -8.04
N ARG A 178 -10.04 -4.60 -7.02
CA ARG A 178 -10.56 -4.94 -5.69
C ARG A 178 -11.20 -3.74 -4.99
N ALA A 179 -10.58 -2.56 -5.10
CA ALA A 179 -11.11 -1.35 -4.51
C ALA A 179 -12.42 -0.93 -5.21
N GLU A 180 -12.47 -1.05 -6.53
CA GLU A 180 -13.67 -0.78 -7.32
C GLU A 180 -14.79 -1.77 -6.98
N GLN A 181 -14.51 -3.09 -7.00
CA GLN A 181 -15.49 -4.11 -6.63
C GLN A 181 -16.03 -3.84 -5.22
N LYS A 182 -15.16 -3.56 -4.24
CA LYS A 182 -15.56 -3.24 -2.87
C LYS A 182 -16.50 -2.03 -2.79
N THR A 183 -16.33 -1.06 -3.68
CA THR A 183 -17.21 0.11 -3.77
C THR A 183 -18.57 -0.27 -4.36
N LEU A 184 -18.58 -1.09 -5.41
CA LEU A 184 -19.82 -1.56 -6.07
C LEU A 184 -20.67 -2.43 -5.14
N VAL A 185 -20.05 -3.31 -4.35
CA VAL A 185 -20.74 -4.23 -3.44
C VAL A 185 -20.93 -3.68 -2.03
N LYS A 186 -20.60 -2.41 -1.79
CA LYS A 186 -20.61 -1.80 -0.44
C LYS A 186 -21.94 -1.93 0.30
N TYR A 187 -23.06 -1.93 -0.43
CA TYR A 187 -24.42 -2.03 0.11
C TYR A 187 -25.10 -3.37 -0.20
N GLU A 188 -24.33 -4.36 -0.65
CA GLU A 188 -24.80 -5.73 -0.79
C GLU A 188 -25.24 -6.28 0.58
N GLY A 189 -26.34 -7.04 0.60
CA GLY A 189 -26.91 -7.62 1.83
C GLY A 189 -27.68 -6.65 2.73
N MET A 190 -27.68 -5.34 2.45
CA MET A 190 -28.58 -4.41 3.13
C MET A 190 -29.99 -4.53 2.56
N THR A 191 -31.01 -4.51 3.42
CA THR A 191 -32.40 -4.75 3.01
C THR A 191 -33.33 -3.58 3.35
N GLY A 192 -34.42 -3.45 2.60
CA GLY A 192 -35.48 -2.49 2.86
C GLY A 192 -35.00 -1.03 2.92
N ARG A 193 -35.50 -0.29 3.92
CA ARG A 193 -35.18 1.14 4.13
C ARG A 193 -33.72 1.37 4.53
N GLU A 194 -33.09 0.41 5.19
CA GLU A 194 -31.74 0.55 5.71
C GLU A 194 -30.73 0.79 4.60
N LYS A 195 -30.86 0.05 3.48
CA LYS A 195 -30.04 0.26 2.28
C LYS A 195 -30.14 1.69 1.77
N ARG A 196 -31.37 2.18 1.53
CA ARG A 196 -31.63 3.54 1.03
C ARG A 196 -31.04 4.60 1.96
N ILE A 197 -31.28 4.47 3.27
CA ILE A 197 -30.74 5.38 4.29
C ILE A 197 -29.21 5.35 4.32
N ALA A 198 -28.58 4.17 4.22
CA ALA A 198 -27.13 4.04 4.22
C ALA A 198 -26.49 4.71 2.99
N MET A 199 -27.06 4.49 1.80
CA MET A 199 -26.58 5.11 0.55
C MET A 199 -26.71 6.64 0.60
N LEU A 200 -27.87 7.16 1.01
CA LEU A 200 -28.10 8.60 1.13
C LEU A 200 -27.25 9.23 2.23
N THR A 201 -27.01 8.52 3.34
CA THR A 201 -26.13 9.01 4.42
C THR A 201 -24.69 9.13 3.93
N ALA A 202 -24.20 8.15 3.16
CA ALA A 202 -22.87 8.22 2.56
C ALA A 202 -22.76 9.33 1.51
N GLU A 203 -23.79 9.53 0.67
CA GLU A 203 -23.87 10.64 -0.28
C GLU A 203 -23.81 11.99 0.45
N ARG A 204 -24.61 12.17 1.50
CA ARG A 204 -24.60 13.37 2.33
C ARG A 204 -23.22 13.63 2.95
N ALA A 205 -22.57 12.60 3.47
CA ALA A 205 -21.23 12.72 4.05
C ALA A 205 -20.19 13.16 3.00
N ALA A 206 -20.24 12.60 1.80
CA ALA A 206 -19.34 12.98 0.70
C ALA A 206 -19.54 14.45 0.25
N LEU A 207 -20.80 14.90 0.18
CA LEU A 207 -21.14 16.31 -0.13
C LEU A 207 -20.59 17.27 0.93
N LEU A 208 -20.77 16.94 2.21
CA LEU A 208 -20.25 17.75 3.32
C LEU A 208 -18.70 17.77 3.32
N GLN A 209 -18.06 16.62 3.11
CA GLN A 209 -16.60 16.55 3.02
C GLN A 209 -16.06 17.40 1.85
N THR A 210 -16.75 17.42 0.72
CA THR A 210 -16.39 18.27 -0.43
C THR A 210 -16.53 19.75 -0.07
N ALA A 211 -17.63 20.13 0.60
CA ALA A 211 -17.82 21.50 1.09
C ALA A 211 -16.71 21.92 2.07
N ASP A 212 -16.37 21.06 3.03
CA ASP A 212 -15.31 21.33 4.02
C ASP A 212 -13.93 21.46 3.37
N THR A 213 -13.66 20.66 2.34
CA THR A 213 -12.41 20.74 1.57
C THR A 213 -12.30 22.07 0.84
N LEU A 214 -13.38 22.53 0.20
CA LEU A 214 -13.43 23.83 -0.47
C LEU A 214 -13.25 24.99 0.51
N LYS A 215 -13.94 24.95 1.66
CA LYS A 215 -13.78 25.95 2.72
C LYS A 215 -12.36 25.98 3.27
N SER A 216 -11.77 24.80 3.51
CA SER A 216 -10.41 24.67 4.03
C SER A 216 -9.38 25.17 3.03
N GLY A 217 -9.54 24.84 1.75
CA GLY A 217 -8.71 25.35 0.66
C GLY A 217 -8.81 26.88 0.53
N ALA A 218 -10.02 27.43 0.54
CA ALA A 218 -10.24 28.88 0.51
C ALA A 218 -9.57 29.58 1.70
N LYS A 219 -9.69 29.02 2.91
CA LYS A 219 -9.03 29.53 4.11
C LYS A 219 -7.51 29.44 4.03
N ALA A 220 -6.96 28.37 3.46
CA ALA A 220 -5.52 28.23 3.27
C ALA A 220 -4.98 29.28 2.30
N VAL A 221 -5.67 29.53 1.17
CA VAL A 221 -5.31 30.60 0.22
C VAL A 221 -5.40 31.97 0.89
N MET A 222 -6.48 32.24 1.62
CA MET A 222 -6.66 33.48 2.38
C MET A 222 -5.52 33.71 3.39
N ASN A 223 -5.14 32.69 4.14
CA ASN A 223 -4.05 32.78 5.12
C ASN A 223 -2.67 32.93 4.45
N ALA A 224 -2.41 32.19 3.37
CA ALA A 224 -1.13 32.25 2.65
C ALA A 224 -0.91 33.59 1.92
N SER A 225 -2.01 34.24 1.52
CA SER A 225 -1.98 35.53 0.81
C SER A 225 -1.83 36.75 1.72
N GLN A 226 -1.87 36.57 3.05
CA GLN A 226 -1.78 37.65 4.03
C GLN A 226 -0.46 37.60 4.81
N GLN A 227 0.21 38.74 4.93
CA GLN A 227 1.35 38.94 5.82
C GLN A 227 0.89 39.54 7.15
N LYS A 228 1.50 39.09 8.26
CA LYS A 228 1.23 39.63 9.60
C LYS A 228 1.88 41.01 9.77
N GLU A 229 1.13 41.97 10.30
CA GLU A 229 1.68 43.26 10.76
C GLU A 229 2.64 43.05 11.94
N LYS A 230 3.66 43.91 12.05
CA LYS A 230 4.64 43.89 13.15
C LYS A 230 4.19 44.85 14.26
N ASP A 231 4.37 44.47 15.52
CA ASP A 231 4.07 45.36 16.64
C ASP A 231 5.14 46.47 16.77
N TRP A 232 4.73 47.72 16.49
CA TRP A 232 5.59 48.90 16.53
C TRP A 232 5.99 49.30 17.95
N ALA A 233 5.15 49.02 18.96
CA ALA A 233 5.40 49.40 20.34
C ALA A 233 6.45 48.48 20.99
N ILE A 234 6.40 47.17 20.69
CA ILE A 234 7.39 46.20 21.17
C ILE A 234 8.78 46.48 20.58
N HIS A 235 8.86 46.69 19.26
CA HIS A 235 10.13 46.93 18.60
C HIS A 235 10.69 48.34 18.88
N GLY A 236 9.82 49.35 18.94
CA GLY A 236 10.19 50.71 19.33
C GLY A 236 10.69 50.76 20.78
N GLY A 237 10.07 49.99 21.70
CA GLY A 237 10.50 49.88 23.09
C GLY A 237 11.85 49.17 23.27
N ILE A 238 12.08 48.07 22.53
CA ILE A 238 13.37 47.35 22.55
C ILE A 238 14.50 48.26 22.03
N VAL A 239 14.27 48.97 20.92
CA VAL A 239 15.30 49.86 20.35
C VAL A 239 15.49 51.12 21.19
N ASN A 240 14.43 51.67 21.79
CA ASN A 240 14.53 52.76 22.76
C ASN A 240 15.44 52.36 23.94
N GLY A 241 15.29 51.15 24.48
CA GLY A 241 16.10 50.64 25.59
C GLY A 241 17.58 50.40 25.24
N ILE A 242 17.91 50.13 23.97
CA ILE A 242 19.28 49.80 23.54
C ILE A 242 20.01 51.02 22.96
N ALA A 243 19.32 51.85 22.15
CA ALA A 243 19.93 52.92 21.34
C ALA A 243 19.37 54.33 21.66
N GLY A 244 18.46 54.44 22.63
CA GLY A 244 17.91 55.69 23.13
C GLY A 244 16.59 56.14 22.48
N PRO A 245 15.89 57.14 23.06
CA PRO A 245 14.52 57.53 22.69
C PRO A 245 14.33 57.94 21.23
N ALA A 246 15.31 58.64 20.65
CA ALA A 246 15.24 59.07 19.25
C ALA A 246 15.29 57.87 18.28
N ALA A 247 16.12 56.86 18.56
CA ALA A 247 16.22 55.65 17.75
C ALA A 247 14.97 54.75 17.88
N GLY A 248 14.37 54.71 19.08
CA GLY A 248 13.09 54.04 19.34
C GLY A 248 11.92 54.66 18.56
N ALA A 249 11.84 56.00 18.52
CA ALA A 249 10.80 56.72 17.77
C ALA A 249 10.95 56.54 16.25
N ALA A 250 12.18 56.62 15.72
CA ALA A 250 12.44 56.38 14.30
C ALA A 250 12.11 54.93 13.89
N THR A 251 12.40 53.96 14.76
CA THR A 251 12.05 52.55 14.56
C THR A 251 10.53 52.35 14.57
N ALA A 252 9.81 52.97 15.50
CA ALA A 252 8.36 52.92 15.56
C ALA A 252 7.71 53.46 14.27
N LEU A 253 8.19 54.60 13.75
CA LEU A 253 7.69 55.19 12.50
C LEU A 253 7.99 54.31 11.27
N ASN A 254 9.20 53.75 11.18
CA ASN A 254 9.55 52.80 10.11
C ASN A 254 8.65 51.55 10.14
N ILE A 255 8.34 51.02 11.33
CA ILE A 255 7.45 49.86 11.46
C ILE A 255 6.00 50.21 11.12
N GLN A 256 5.53 51.41 11.48
CA GLN A 256 4.22 51.89 11.03
C GLN A 256 4.13 52.00 9.50
N ALA A 257 5.17 52.51 8.84
CA ALA A 257 5.25 52.55 7.39
C ALA A 257 5.28 51.15 6.75
N GLN A 258 6.05 50.21 7.33
CA GLN A 258 6.06 48.81 6.90
C GLN A 258 4.69 48.14 7.06
N ASN A 259 3.98 48.39 8.16
CA ASN A 259 2.63 47.87 8.37
C ASN A 259 1.63 48.46 7.37
N ALA A 260 1.73 49.74 7.06
CA ALA A 260 0.90 50.36 6.03
C ALA A 260 1.13 49.71 4.64
N GLN A 261 2.38 49.38 4.30
CA GLN A 261 2.72 48.66 3.08
C GLN A 261 2.19 47.22 3.10
N ILE A 262 2.31 46.51 4.23
CA ILE A 262 1.74 45.16 4.42
C ILE A 262 0.22 45.19 4.23
N ARG A 263 -0.50 46.19 4.77
CA ARG A 263 -1.95 46.33 4.55
C ARG A 263 -2.30 46.56 3.09
N ALA A 264 -1.55 47.41 2.40
CA ALA A 264 -1.76 47.67 0.97
C ALA A 264 -1.52 46.39 0.14
N GLN A 265 -0.46 45.65 0.46
CA GLN A 265 -0.14 44.38 -0.20
C GLN A 265 -1.17 43.30 0.11
N ASN A 266 -1.60 43.16 1.36
CA ASN A 266 -2.67 42.23 1.76
C ASN A 266 -3.99 42.56 1.05
N LYS A 267 -4.32 43.85 0.89
CA LYS A 267 -5.50 44.29 0.13
C LYS A 267 -5.39 43.93 -1.35
N ALA A 268 -4.23 44.15 -1.97
CA ALA A 268 -3.99 43.77 -3.37
C ALA A 268 -4.04 42.24 -3.57
N ASN A 269 -3.43 41.48 -2.66
CA ASN A 269 -3.47 40.02 -2.67
C ASN A 269 -4.90 39.50 -2.49
N LEU A 270 -5.66 40.04 -1.53
CA LEU A 270 -7.06 39.70 -1.33
C LEU A 270 -7.89 39.99 -2.59
N GLN A 271 -7.67 41.12 -3.26
CA GLN A 271 -8.35 41.42 -4.52
C GLN A 271 -8.00 40.42 -5.63
N ALA A 272 -6.72 40.03 -5.74
CA ALA A 272 -6.26 39.06 -6.72
C ALA A 272 -6.83 37.64 -6.49
N PHE A 273 -6.92 37.20 -5.23
CA PHE A 273 -7.43 35.87 -4.87
C PHE A 273 -8.93 35.83 -4.54
N SER A 274 -9.60 36.99 -4.47
CA SER A 274 -11.03 37.10 -4.14
C SER A 274 -11.92 36.23 -5.02
N PRO A 275 -11.74 36.16 -6.36
CA PRO A 275 -12.56 35.29 -7.20
C PRO A 275 -12.41 33.82 -6.84
N LEU A 276 -11.18 33.35 -6.59
CA LEU A 276 -10.90 31.97 -6.21
C LEU A 276 -11.52 31.61 -4.85
N ILE A 277 -11.33 32.48 -3.86
CA ILE A 277 -11.88 32.31 -2.50
C ILE A 277 -13.41 32.32 -2.56
N THR A 278 -14.01 33.28 -3.26
CA THR A 278 -15.46 33.43 -3.39
C THR A 278 -16.07 32.24 -4.12
N ASN A 279 -15.50 31.81 -5.24
CA ASN A 279 -15.97 30.64 -5.98
C ASN A 279 -15.89 29.36 -5.14
N SER A 280 -14.84 29.21 -4.34
CA SER A 280 -14.69 28.06 -3.43
C SER A 280 -15.78 28.06 -2.34
N TYR A 281 -16.06 29.21 -1.72
CA TYR A 281 -17.15 29.32 -0.75
C TYR A 281 -18.54 29.14 -1.37
N MET A 282 -18.80 29.70 -2.54
CA MET A 282 -20.06 29.50 -3.27
C MET A 282 -20.25 28.01 -3.63
N GLY A 283 -19.18 27.35 -4.09
CA GLY A 283 -19.17 25.91 -4.31
C GLY A 283 -19.50 25.13 -3.04
N ALA A 284 -18.86 25.49 -1.91
CA ALA A 284 -19.15 24.86 -0.62
C ALA A 284 -20.62 25.04 -0.19
N VAL A 285 -21.18 26.24 -0.31
CA VAL A 285 -22.60 26.52 0.00
C VAL A 285 -23.53 25.69 -0.89
N SER A 286 -23.20 25.53 -2.17
CA SER A 286 -23.95 24.68 -3.10
C SER A 286 -23.96 23.21 -2.62
N TYR A 287 -22.80 22.65 -2.26
CA TYR A 287 -22.70 21.30 -1.72
C TYR A 287 -23.42 21.13 -0.38
N GLU A 288 -23.37 22.14 0.51
CA GLU A 288 -24.15 22.14 1.76
C GLU A 288 -25.66 22.21 1.52
N SER A 289 -26.10 22.91 0.47
CA SER A 289 -27.50 22.93 0.05
C SER A 289 -27.94 21.56 -0.47
N GLN A 290 -27.14 20.92 -1.31
CA GLN A 290 -27.39 19.55 -1.78
C GLN A 290 -27.43 18.56 -0.61
N ALA A 291 -26.49 18.65 0.33
CA ALA A 291 -26.46 17.81 1.54
C ALA A 291 -27.71 17.97 2.42
N ARG A 292 -28.30 19.18 2.46
CA ARG A 292 -29.61 19.42 3.11
C ARG A 292 -30.75 18.75 2.35
N GLY A 293 -30.75 18.82 1.02
CA GLY A 293 -31.73 18.09 0.18
C GLY A 293 -31.67 16.57 0.39
N VAL A 294 -30.45 16.01 0.48
CA VAL A 294 -30.25 14.59 0.81
C VAL A 294 -30.72 14.27 2.23
N ALA A 295 -30.53 15.17 3.20
CA ALA A 295 -31.05 14.97 4.57
C ALA A 295 -32.58 14.83 4.60
N VAL A 296 -33.30 15.67 3.83
CA VAL A 296 -34.76 15.54 3.66
C VAL A 296 -35.12 14.19 3.05
N SER A 297 -34.34 13.72 2.08
CA SER A 297 -34.55 12.41 1.46
C SER A 297 -34.30 11.24 2.44
N ILE A 298 -33.32 11.37 3.34
CA ILE A 298 -33.07 10.39 4.41
C ILE A 298 -34.27 10.33 5.36
N ASP A 299 -34.79 11.48 5.78
CA ASP A 299 -35.94 11.53 6.69
C ASP A 299 -37.20 10.96 6.04
N SER A 300 -37.44 11.28 4.77
CA SER A 300 -38.53 10.67 3.99
C SER A 300 -38.38 9.15 3.87
N ALA A 301 -37.16 8.64 3.60
CA ALA A 301 -36.90 7.21 3.47
C ALA A 301 -37.22 6.40 4.73
N LYS A 302 -37.20 7.01 5.93
CA LYS A 302 -37.52 6.32 7.20
C LYS A 302 -38.98 5.88 7.28
N THR A 303 -39.89 6.61 6.63
CA THR A 303 -41.34 6.34 6.70
C THR A 303 -41.89 5.64 5.47
N LYS A 304 -41.07 5.40 4.43
CA LYS A 304 -41.50 4.74 3.20
C LYS A 304 -42.01 3.33 3.45
N LEU A 305 -43.11 3.00 2.79
CA LEU A 305 -43.71 1.67 2.89
C LEU A 305 -42.94 0.64 2.05
N LEU A 306 -42.92 -0.59 2.55
CA LEU A 306 -42.27 -1.75 1.95
C LEU A 306 -43.33 -2.82 1.72
N ALA A 307 -43.46 -3.30 0.49
CA ALA A 307 -44.31 -4.46 0.20
C ALA A 307 -43.59 -5.77 0.51
N LYS A 308 -44.37 -6.81 0.78
CA LYS A 308 -43.89 -8.20 0.96
C LYS A 308 -43.93 -9.00 -0.34
N ASP A 309 -43.78 -8.32 -1.48
CA ASP A 309 -43.71 -8.98 -2.79
C ASP A 309 -42.55 -9.97 -2.80
N ASP A 310 -42.74 -11.11 -3.46
CA ASP A 310 -41.67 -12.09 -3.60
C ASP A 310 -40.58 -11.57 -4.54
N VAL A 311 -39.35 -11.97 -4.24
CA VAL A 311 -38.13 -11.50 -4.93
C VAL A 311 -38.18 -11.78 -6.44
N GLN A 312 -38.82 -12.90 -6.86
CA GLN A 312 -38.93 -13.27 -8.27
C GLN A 312 -39.94 -12.39 -9.02
N THR A 313 -41.05 -12.05 -8.38
CA THR A 313 -42.02 -11.09 -8.91
C THR A 313 -41.42 -9.71 -9.06
N CYS A 314 -40.58 -9.25 -8.11
CA CYS A 314 -39.79 -8.04 -8.30
C CYS A 314 -38.86 -8.15 -9.52
N LEU A 315 -38.11 -9.24 -9.67
CA LEU A 315 -37.20 -9.40 -10.81
C LEU A 315 -37.94 -9.38 -12.16
N LYS A 316 -39.11 -10.03 -12.26
CA LYS A 316 -39.90 -10.11 -13.49
C LYS A 316 -40.39 -8.75 -14.00
N ARG A 317 -40.54 -7.76 -13.10
CA ARG A 317 -40.91 -6.39 -13.46
C ARG A 317 -39.73 -5.57 -14.00
N LEU A 318 -38.51 -6.09 -13.93
CA LEU A 318 -37.31 -5.44 -14.43
C LEU A 318 -36.98 -5.94 -15.84
N ALA A 319 -36.79 -5.00 -16.76
CA ALA A 319 -36.19 -5.25 -18.07
C ALA A 319 -34.71 -4.90 -18.04
N PHE A 320 -33.89 -5.79 -18.59
CA PHE A 320 -32.45 -5.60 -18.75
C PHE A 320 -32.11 -5.47 -20.23
N THR A 321 -31.40 -4.40 -20.58
CA THR A 321 -31.00 -4.11 -21.95
C THR A 321 -29.51 -3.79 -22.01
N GLU A 322 -28.91 -3.89 -23.21
CA GLU A 322 -27.51 -3.55 -23.45
C GLU A 322 -26.50 -4.28 -22.54
N THR A 323 -26.81 -5.52 -22.15
CA THR A 323 -25.94 -6.31 -21.27
C THR A 323 -24.64 -6.68 -21.97
N LYS A 324 -23.50 -6.35 -21.36
CA LYS A 324 -22.16 -6.65 -21.85
C LYS A 324 -21.27 -7.17 -20.72
N VAL A 325 -20.32 -8.04 -21.09
CA VAL A 325 -19.27 -8.52 -20.19
C VAL A 325 -17.93 -8.13 -20.78
N GLU A 326 -17.15 -7.35 -20.02
CA GLU A 326 -15.79 -6.98 -20.37
C GLU A 326 -14.82 -7.71 -19.44
N VAL A 327 -13.76 -8.29 -20.01
CA VAL A 327 -12.74 -9.02 -19.23
C VAL A 327 -11.44 -8.25 -19.25
N SER A 328 -10.95 -7.91 -18.06
CA SER A 328 -9.66 -7.24 -17.91
C SER A 328 -8.50 -8.23 -18.08
N GLU A 329 -7.27 -7.71 -18.09
CA GLU A 329 -6.04 -8.50 -18.24
C GLU A 329 -5.71 -9.37 -17.03
N THR A 330 -6.30 -9.05 -15.89
CA THR A 330 -6.19 -9.86 -14.67
C THR A 330 -7.23 -10.99 -14.67
N GLY A 331 -8.15 -11.03 -15.65
CA GLY A 331 -9.28 -11.94 -15.70
C GLY A 331 -10.52 -11.45 -14.95
N THR A 332 -10.57 -10.21 -14.49
CA THR A 332 -11.77 -9.66 -13.84
C THR A 332 -12.87 -9.42 -14.87
N CYS A 333 -14.04 -10.01 -14.66
CA CYS A 333 -15.23 -9.78 -15.46
C CYS A 333 -16.02 -8.59 -14.91
N THR A 334 -16.32 -7.63 -15.77
CA THR A 334 -17.17 -6.48 -15.49
C THR A 334 -18.46 -6.65 -16.28
N VAL A 335 -19.58 -6.76 -15.58
CA VAL A 335 -20.92 -6.81 -16.17
C VAL A 335 -21.49 -5.40 -16.17
N THR A 336 -21.87 -4.90 -17.35
CA THR A 336 -22.64 -3.66 -17.50
C THR A 336 -23.98 -3.97 -18.15
N THR A 337 -25.05 -3.31 -17.70
CA THR A 337 -26.40 -3.47 -18.23
C THR A 337 -27.22 -2.22 -17.93
N LYS A 338 -28.31 -1.99 -18.64
CA LYS A 338 -29.30 -0.97 -18.29
C LYS A 338 -30.55 -1.65 -17.74
N VAL A 339 -31.11 -1.11 -16.67
CA VAL A 339 -32.31 -1.64 -16.02
C VAL A 339 -33.45 -0.63 -16.04
N ALA A 340 -34.67 -1.08 -16.32
CA ALA A 340 -35.88 -0.27 -16.25
C ALA A 340 -37.06 -1.11 -15.75
N LEU A 341 -38.13 -0.47 -15.26
CA LEU A 341 -39.39 -1.17 -15.05
C LEU A 341 -40.11 -1.38 -16.38
N THR A 342 -40.68 -2.57 -16.59
CA THR A 342 -41.49 -2.88 -17.77
C THR A 342 -42.82 -2.14 -17.75
N GLU A 343 -43.40 -1.97 -16.57
CA GLU A 343 -44.71 -1.36 -16.36
C GLU A 343 -44.77 -0.63 -15.01
N PRO A 344 -45.59 0.42 -14.88
CA PRO A 344 -45.83 1.05 -13.59
C PRO A 344 -46.63 0.09 -12.72
N PHE A 345 -46.33 0.07 -11.42
CA PHE A 345 -47.06 -0.76 -10.47
C PHE A 345 -47.27 -0.01 -9.13
N THR A 346 -48.25 -0.50 -8.38
CA THR A 346 -48.54 -0.02 -7.03
C THR A 346 -48.31 -1.14 -6.01
N ILE A 347 -48.05 -0.73 -4.78
CA ILE A 347 -48.06 -1.57 -3.58
C ILE A 347 -49.24 -1.13 -2.72
N PHE A 348 -49.80 -2.05 -1.94
CA PHE A 348 -50.98 -1.76 -1.09
C PHE A 348 -52.15 -1.11 -1.87
N GLU A 349 -52.34 -1.52 -3.13
CA GLU A 349 -53.39 -1.08 -4.07
C GLU A 349 -53.17 0.31 -4.70
N ASP A 350 -52.86 1.34 -3.93
CA ASP A 350 -52.87 2.74 -4.39
C ASP A 350 -51.49 3.44 -4.39
N ILE A 351 -50.47 2.83 -3.80
CA ILE A 351 -49.18 3.49 -3.57
C ILE A 351 -48.20 3.16 -4.68
N LYS A 352 -47.82 4.16 -5.47
CA LYS A 352 -46.81 3.99 -6.53
C LYS A 352 -45.48 3.51 -5.95
N ALA A 353 -44.84 2.56 -6.65
CA ALA A 353 -43.66 1.89 -6.15
C ALA A 353 -42.47 1.90 -7.12
N VAL A 354 -41.29 1.73 -6.54
CA VAL A 354 -40.02 1.39 -7.19
C VAL A 354 -39.57 0.00 -6.77
N ILE A 355 -38.68 -0.60 -7.56
CA ILE A 355 -37.96 -1.80 -7.15
C ILE A 355 -36.57 -1.41 -6.67
N ASP A 356 -36.21 -1.88 -5.49
CA ASP A 356 -34.91 -1.63 -4.88
C ASP A 356 -34.30 -2.97 -4.41
N GLY A 357 -33.00 -2.93 -4.12
CA GLY A 357 -32.24 -4.10 -3.68
C GLY A 357 -31.00 -4.42 -4.52
N THR A 358 -30.65 -5.70 -4.57
CA THR A 358 -29.44 -6.22 -5.24
C THR A 358 -29.81 -7.41 -6.12
N ILE A 359 -29.31 -7.37 -7.36
CA ILE A 359 -29.49 -8.42 -8.37
C ILE A 359 -28.14 -9.12 -8.53
N ILE A 360 -28.15 -10.44 -8.70
CA ILE A 360 -26.92 -11.17 -9.04
C ILE A 360 -26.90 -11.44 -10.54
N ALA A 361 -25.88 -10.95 -11.22
CA ALA A 361 -25.53 -11.37 -12.57
C ALA A 361 -24.67 -12.63 -12.51
N LYS A 362 -25.23 -13.76 -12.93
CA LYS A 362 -24.51 -15.02 -13.11
C LYS A 362 -23.82 -15.02 -14.47
N ILE A 363 -22.52 -15.24 -14.47
CA ILE A 363 -21.65 -15.17 -15.65
C ILE A 363 -21.32 -16.60 -16.07
N TYR A 364 -21.67 -16.97 -17.30
CA TYR A 364 -21.44 -18.29 -17.85
C TYR A 364 -20.47 -18.25 -19.04
N ASP A 365 -19.55 -19.22 -19.07
CA ASP A 365 -18.74 -19.58 -20.22
C ASP A 365 -19.36 -20.85 -20.83
N GLY A 366 -20.12 -20.68 -21.91
CA GLY A 366 -21.01 -21.72 -22.43
C GLY A 366 -22.07 -22.10 -21.40
N GLU A 367 -22.06 -23.35 -20.94
CA GLU A 367 -22.98 -23.87 -19.91
C GLU A 367 -22.39 -23.81 -18.49
N THR A 368 -21.11 -23.45 -18.35
CA THR A 368 -20.42 -23.47 -17.06
C THR A 368 -20.53 -22.12 -16.37
N LEU A 369 -21.07 -22.09 -15.15
CA LEU A 369 -21.04 -20.90 -14.31
C LEU A 369 -19.59 -20.61 -13.87
N VAL A 370 -19.03 -19.49 -14.34
CA VAL A 370 -17.64 -19.10 -14.01
C VAL A 370 -17.57 -18.09 -12.87
N GLY A 371 -18.64 -17.32 -12.64
CA GLY A 371 -18.65 -16.32 -11.58
C GLY A 371 -20.00 -15.62 -11.41
N THR A 372 -20.07 -14.78 -10.38
CA THR A 372 -21.24 -13.97 -10.06
C THR A 372 -20.82 -12.55 -9.72
N ALA A 373 -21.56 -11.57 -10.23
CA ALA A 373 -21.36 -10.15 -9.92
C ALA A 373 -22.64 -9.57 -9.30
N ALA A 374 -22.51 -8.90 -8.15
CA ALA A 374 -23.62 -8.17 -7.55
C ALA A 374 -23.84 -6.84 -8.26
N LEU A 375 -25.11 -6.56 -8.59
CA LEU A 375 -25.61 -5.34 -9.19
C LEU A 375 -26.53 -4.65 -8.18
N VAL A 376 -25.96 -3.69 -7.45
CA VAL A 376 -26.68 -2.95 -6.41
C VAL A 376 -27.49 -1.83 -7.07
N LEU A 377 -28.82 -1.83 -6.86
CA LEU A 377 -29.71 -0.78 -7.39
C LEU A 377 -29.43 0.59 -6.73
N PRO A 378 -29.70 1.71 -7.41
CA PRO A 378 -29.45 3.05 -6.88
C PRO A 378 -30.30 3.36 -5.65
N SER A 379 -29.94 4.41 -4.90
CA SER A 379 -30.59 4.79 -3.63
C SER A 379 -32.10 5.04 -3.76
N LYS A 380 -32.57 5.49 -4.92
CA LYS A 380 -33.99 5.75 -5.21
C LYS A 380 -34.72 4.54 -5.80
N GLY A 381 -34.06 3.40 -5.96
CA GLY A 381 -34.58 2.25 -6.69
C GLY A 381 -34.79 2.54 -8.19
N ILE A 382 -35.40 1.58 -8.87
CA ILE A 382 -35.77 1.65 -10.28
C ILE A 382 -37.27 1.92 -10.37
N GLY A 383 -37.62 3.08 -10.92
CA GLY A 383 -39.00 3.52 -11.15
C GLY A 383 -39.34 3.57 -12.64
N TYR A 384 -40.64 3.59 -12.96
CA TYR A 384 -41.12 3.47 -14.35
C TYR A 384 -40.90 4.73 -15.17
N TYR A 385 -40.99 5.90 -14.54
CA TYR A 385 -40.90 7.21 -15.21
C TYR A 385 -39.44 7.70 -15.36
N HIS A 386 -38.46 6.79 -15.31
CA HIS A 386 -37.04 7.12 -15.40
C HIS A 386 -36.41 6.40 -16.59
N ASP A 387 -35.42 7.05 -17.20
CA ASP A 387 -34.59 6.42 -18.22
C ASP A 387 -33.95 5.14 -17.67
N PRO A 388 -33.71 4.13 -18.52
CA PRO A 388 -33.02 2.91 -18.11
C PRO A 388 -31.71 3.23 -17.38
N TYR A 389 -31.62 2.80 -16.13
CA TYR A 389 -30.51 3.13 -15.25
C TYR A 389 -29.32 2.21 -15.52
N PRO A 390 -28.10 2.74 -15.75
CA PRO A 390 -26.92 1.91 -15.95
C PRO A 390 -26.48 1.24 -14.65
N LEU A 391 -26.34 -0.08 -14.67
CA LEU A 391 -25.78 -0.89 -13.59
C LEU A 391 -24.43 -1.45 -13.98
N LYS A 392 -23.54 -1.54 -12.99
CA LYS A 392 -22.20 -2.12 -13.10
C LYS A 392 -21.96 -3.07 -11.93
N GLY A 393 -21.41 -4.25 -12.24
CA GLY A 393 -21.00 -5.26 -11.26
C GLY A 393 -19.69 -5.90 -11.68
N MET A 394 -18.90 -6.38 -10.73
CA MET A 394 -17.59 -6.98 -10.99
C MET A 394 -17.43 -8.32 -10.29
N CYS A 395 -16.89 -9.30 -11.01
CA CYS A 395 -16.46 -10.59 -10.49
C CYS A 395 -14.97 -10.77 -10.76
N LEU A 396 -14.17 -10.76 -9.69
CA LEU A 396 -12.71 -10.75 -9.79
C LEU A 396 -12.16 -12.08 -10.34
N TYR A 397 -11.25 -11.97 -11.30
CA TYR A 397 -10.40 -13.07 -11.79
C TYR A 397 -11.13 -14.35 -12.24
N CYS A 398 -12.37 -14.25 -12.74
CA CYS A 398 -13.18 -15.39 -13.17
C CYS A 398 -13.19 -15.61 -14.70
N GLY A 399 -12.76 -14.63 -15.48
CA GLY A 399 -12.81 -14.63 -16.93
C GLY A 399 -11.45 -14.80 -17.62
N LYS A 400 -11.52 -15.10 -18.91
CA LYS A 400 -10.40 -15.11 -19.86
C LYS A 400 -10.72 -14.11 -20.97
N LYS A 401 -9.70 -13.41 -21.45
CA LYS A 401 -9.84 -12.50 -22.61
C LYS A 401 -10.32 -13.26 -23.85
N ASP A 402 -10.96 -12.51 -24.75
CA ASP A 402 -11.39 -12.96 -26.07
C ASP A 402 -12.37 -14.16 -26.04
N ARG A 403 -13.21 -14.21 -25.00
CA ARG A 403 -14.33 -15.15 -24.87
C ARG A 403 -15.65 -14.41 -24.76
N ASP A 404 -16.69 -15.01 -25.32
CA ASP A 404 -18.06 -14.55 -25.17
C ASP A 404 -18.69 -15.15 -23.91
N TYR A 405 -19.25 -14.30 -23.07
CA TYR A 405 -19.91 -14.69 -21.82
C TYR A 405 -21.41 -14.45 -21.90
N ARG A 406 -22.19 -15.42 -21.42
CA ARG A 406 -23.64 -15.27 -21.23
C ARG A 406 -23.91 -14.79 -19.80
N VAL A 407 -24.86 -13.86 -19.65
CA VAL A 407 -25.31 -13.37 -18.34
C VAL A 407 -26.74 -13.77 -18.09
N GLU A 408 -27.02 -14.30 -16.90
CA GLU A 408 -28.37 -14.52 -16.41
C GLU A 408 -28.57 -13.76 -15.09
N PHE A 409 -29.69 -13.06 -14.96
CA PHE A 409 -30.00 -12.30 -13.75
C PHE A 409 -30.78 -13.17 -12.77
N ALA A 410 -30.36 -13.15 -11.50
CA ALA A 410 -31.02 -13.86 -10.42
C ALA A 410 -31.41 -12.88 -9.31
N ALA A 411 -32.61 -13.11 -8.79
CA ALA A 411 -33.18 -12.35 -7.69
C ALA A 411 -32.63 -12.89 -6.37
N VAL A 412 -31.99 -12.04 -5.57
CA VAL A 412 -31.50 -12.41 -4.23
C VAL A 412 -32.17 -11.56 -3.18
N ASP A 413 -31.91 -10.24 -3.19
CA ASP A 413 -32.46 -9.31 -2.21
C ASP A 413 -33.17 -8.19 -2.96
N LEU A 414 -34.39 -8.41 -3.43
CA LEU A 414 -35.23 -7.42 -4.09
C LEU A 414 -36.51 -7.19 -3.30
N TRP A 415 -36.97 -5.95 -3.29
CA TRP A 415 -38.25 -5.57 -2.70
C TRP A 415 -38.87 -4.39 -3.44
N ALA A 416 -40.18 -4.25 -3.32
CA ALA A 416 -40.88 -3.06 -3.74
C ALA A 416 -41.01 -2.06 -2.59
N MET A 417 -40.73 -0.80 -2.88
CA MET A 417 -40.81 0.31 -1.93
C MET A 417 -41.60 1.46 -2.54
N GLU A 418 -42.32 2.20 -1.69
CA GLU A 418 -42.89 3.49 -2.08
C GLU A 418 -41.82 4.43 -2.70
N ILE A 419 -42.22 5.15 -3.75
CA ILE A 419 -41.38 6.14 -4.45
C ILE A 419 -40.86 7.21 -3.49
#